data_AF-H1PUS3-F1
#
_entry.id   AF-H1PUS3-F1
#
_cell.length_a   1.000
_cell.length_b   1.000
_cell.length_c   1.000
_cell.angle_alpha   90.00
_cell.angle_beta   90.00
_cell.angle_gamma   90.00
#
_symmetry.space_group_name_H-M   'P 1'
#
loop_
_entity.id
_entity.type
_entity.pdbx_description
1 polymer ?
#
loop_
_entity_poly.entity_id
_entity_poly.type
_entity_poly.pdbx_seq_one_letter_code
_entity_poly.pdbx_strand_id
1 'polypeptide(L)'
;MEYICLYFGIITIGIFYLNKNDMNIIRLIFLILTLFSGFRYYVGVDYPMYMKIFSYIKNNINNYEVTRLEKGYYFLTKFIVNINGTQQLIFLIIAFFTNYLIYKSIKRESNNILMSTFIYFLVGAYYSAGFNLIRQVMAISIFFYSIVFIKQKK
;
A
#
# COMPACT_ATOMS: atom_id res chain seq x y z
N MET A 1 -12.89 15.84 -2.19
CA MET A 1 -13.15 15.76 -3.65
C MET A 1 -12.31 14.68 -4.32
N GLU A 2 -10.98 14.67 -4.13
CA GLU A 2 -10.08 13.68 -4.77
C GLU A 2 -10.45 12.21 -4.51
N TYR A 3 -10.82 11.86 -3.27
CA TYR A 3 -11.26 10.50 -2.93
C TYR A 3 -12.53 10.09 -3.66
N ILE A 4 -13.51 10.99 -3.75
CA ILE A 4 -14.78 10.72 -4.45
C ILE A 4 -14.48 10.43 -5.93
N CYS A 5 -13.63 11.23 -6.56
CA CYS A 5 -13.18 10.99 -7.93
C CYS A 5 -12.47 9.63 -8.08
N LEU A 6 -11.64 9.24 -7.11
CA LEU A 6 -11.00 7.92 -7.09
C LEU A 6 -12.03 6.78 -7.05
N TYR A 7 -13.03 6.87 -6.17
CA TYR A 7 -14.10 5.87 -6.06
C TYR A 7 -14.88 5.74 -7.37
N PHE A 8 -15.36 6.83 -7.95
CA PHE A 8 -16.05 6.81 -9.23
C PHE A 8 -15.17 6.29 -10.37
N GLY A 9 -13.90 6.71 -10.42
CA GLY A 9 -12.94 6.26 -11.43
C GLY A 9 -12.69 4.75 -11.37
N ILE A 10 -12.50 4.18 -10.18
CA ILE A 10 -12.24 2.74 -10.05
C ILE A 10 -13.49 1.91 -10.35
N ILE A 11 -14.67 2.37 -9.94
CA ILE A 11 -15.92 1.66 -10.24
C ILE A 11 -16.17 1.64 -11.75
N THR A 12 -16.00 2.77 -12.45
CA THR A 12 -16.15 2.84 -13.91
C THR A 12 -15.14 1.95 -14.64
N ILE A 13 -13.86 1.96 -14.25
CA ILE A 13 -12.84 1.06 -14.78
C ILE A 13 -13.21 -0.42 -14.54
N GLY A 14 -13.76 -0.75 -13.37
CA GLY A 14 -14.22 -2.12 -13.10
C GLY A 14 -15.43 -2.55 -13.91
N ILE A 15 -16.34 -1.63 -14.29
CA ILE A 15 -17.42 -1.94 -15.24
C ILE A 15 -16.83 -2.29 -16.61
N PHE A 16 -15.77 -1.60 -17.06
CA PHE A 16 -15.07 -2.00 -18.29
C PHE A 16 -14.45 -3.40 -18.20
N TYR A 17 -13.99 -3.83 -17.01
CA TYR A 17 -13.54 -5.21 -16.80
C TYR A 17 -14.66 -6.22 -17.01
N LEU A 18 -15.90 -5.94 -16.56
CA LEU A 18 -17.03 -6.86 -16.77
C LEU A 18 -17.31 -7.11 -18.26
N ASN A 19 -17.09 -6.10 -19.11
CA ASN A 19 -17.32 -6.22 -20.55
C ASN A 19 -16.15 -6.89 -21.30
N LYS A 20 -14.89 -6.57 -20.93
CA LYS A 20 -13.70 -7.05 -21.66
C LYS A 20 -13.02 -8.27 -21.05
N ASN A 21 -13.23 -8.52 -19.75
CA ASN A 21 -12.54 -9.52 -18.94
C ASN A 21 -10.99 -9.48 -19.09
N ASP A 22 -10.42 -8.28 -19.23
CA ASP A 22 -8.98 -8.08 -19.45
C ASP A 22 -8.24 -7.83 -18.13
N MET A 23 -7.30 -8.70 -17.79
CA MET A 23 -6.45 -8.58 -16.60
C MET A 23 -5.59 -7.32 -16.56
N ASN A 24 -5.33 -6.66 -17.69
CA ASN A 24 -4.65 -5.38 -17.71
C ASN A 24 -5.47 -4.28 -17.03
N ILE A 25 -6.79 -4.38 -17.03
CA ILE A 25 -7.68 -3.45 -16.32
C ILE A 25 -7.49 -3.59 -14.80
N ILE A 26 -7.39 -4.82 -14.29
CA ILE A 26 -7.09 -5.04 -12.86
C ILE A 26 -5.71 -4.49 -12.51
N ARG A 27 -4.70 -4.72 -13.35
CA ARG A 27 -3.35 -4.13 -13.15
C ARG A 27 -3.40 -2.61 -13.11
N LEU A 28 -4.20 -1.99 -13.98
CA LEU A 28 -4.40 -0.54 -14.00
C LEU A 28 -5.06 -0.05 -12.71
N ILE A 29 -6.08 -0.74 -12.18
CA ILE A 29 -6.69 -0.40 -10.88
C ILE A 29 -5.62 -0.40 -9.78
N PHE A 30 -4.82 -1.47 -9.67
CA PHE A 30 -3.77 -1.55 -8.64
C PHE A 30 -2.65 -0.50 -8.84
N LEU A 31 -2.34 -0.13 -10.08
CA LEU A 31 -1.42 0.97 -10.38
C LEU A 31 -1.99 2.30 -9.87
N ILE A 32 -3.25 2.61 -10.17
CA ILE A 32 -3.93 3.82 -9.70
C ILE A 32 -3.96 3.86 -8.17
N LEU A 33 -4.31 2.76 -7.51
CA LEU A 33 -4.30 2.64 -6.04
C LEU A 33 -2.90 2.86 -5.45
N THR A 34 -1.86 2.37 -6.13
CA THR A 34 -0.47 2.56 -5.69
C THR A 34 -0.04 4.01 -5.80
N LEU A 35 -0.30 4.65 -6.93
CA LEU A 35 0.05 6.05 -7.15
C LEU A 35 -0.73 6.96 -6.20
N PHE A 36 -2.04 6.72 -6.03
CA PHE A 36 -2.87 7.50 -5.12
C PHE A 36 -2.40 7.38 -3.66
N SER A 37 -2.08 6.17 -3.20
CA SER A 37 -1.58 5.96 -1.83
C SER A 37 -0.15 6.46 -1.62
N GLY A 38 0.71 6.33 -2.64
CA GLY A 38 2.10 6.75 -2.57
C GLY A 38 2.29 8.26 -2.65
N PHE A 39 1.48 8.95 -3.45
CA PHE A 39 1.54 10.41 -3.63
C PHE A 39 0.61 11.20 -2.72
N ARG A 40 -0.06 10.54 -1.76
CA ARG A 40 -0.94 11.22 -0.81
C ARG A 40 -0.19 12.27 0.03
N TYR A 41 -0.82 13.42 0.27
CA TYR A 41 -0.25 14.48 1.10
C TYR A 41 -1.16 14.78 2.28
N TYR A 42 -0.60 14.73 3.49
CA TYR A 42 -1.30 15.06 4.74
C TYR A 42 -2.60 14.25 4.96
N VAL A 43 -2.52 12.94 4.70
CA VAL A 43 -3.66 12.02 4.83
C VAL A 43 -3.41 11.03 5.95
N GLY A 44 -4.34 10.99 6.90
CA GLY A 44 -4.30 10.08 8.03
C GLY A 44 -3.66 10.71 9.27
N VAL A 45 -4.09 10.22 10.44
CA VAL A 45 -3.63 10.69 11.76
C VAL A 45 -2.13 10.46 11.93
N ASP A 46 -1.60 9.38 11.36
CA ASP A 46 -0.19 9.00 11.51
C ASP A 46 0.75 9.74 10.53
N TYR A 47 0.23 10.47 9.53
CA TYR A 47 1.06 11.17 8.55
C TYR A 47 2.12 12.09 9.16
N PRO A 48 1.77 13.00 10.11
CA PRO A 48 2.77 13.88 10.72
C PRO A 48 3.85 13.10 11.46
N MET A 49 3.49 11.95 12.04
CA MET A 49 4.42 11.11 12.76
C MET A 49 5.46 10.49 11.83
N TYR A 50 5.04 9.99 10.67
CA TYR A 50 5.95 9.48 9.66
C TYR A 50 6.92 10.55 9.14
N MET A 51 6.45 11.78 8.92
CA MET A 51 7.30 12.91 8.55
C MET A 51 8.33 13.26 9.64
N LYS A 52 7.90 13.22 10.92
CA LYS A 52 8.76 13.48 12.08
C LYS A 52 9.86 12.42 12.21
N ILE A 53 9.52 11.14 12.08
CA ILE A 53 10.46 10.03 12.11
C ILE A 53 11.50 10.16 10.99
N PHE A 54 11.05 10.48 9.77
CA PHE A 54 11.95 10.72 8.64
C PHE A 54 12.95 11.83 8.93
N SER A 55 12.48 12.96 9.48
CA SER A 55 13.34 14.09 9.87
C SER A 55 14.35 13.69 10.94
N TYR A 56 13.94 12.90 11.94
CA TYR A 56 14.87 12.41 12.97
C TYR A 56 15.96 11.52 12.39
N ILE A 57 15.61 10.57 11.52
CA ILE A 57 16.60 9.71 10.87
C ILE A 57 17.52 10.53 9.97
N LYS A 58 16.97 11.48 9.20
CA LYS A 58 17.75 12.38 8.33
C LYS A 58 18.78 13.22 9.09
N ASN A 59 18.42 13.69 10.27
CA ASN A 59 19.26 14.54 11.11
C ASN A 59 20.09 13.76 12.14
N ASN A 60 20.15 12.41 12.04
CA ASN A 60 20.83 11.52 12.99
C ASN A 60 20.39 11.72 14.46
N ILE A 61 19.12 12.05 14.67
CA ILE A 61 18.54 12.23 16.01
C ILE A 61 18.04 10.88 16.51
N ASN A 62 18.74 10.31 17.49
CA ASN A 62 18.32 9.10 18.19
C ASN A 62 17.31 9.44 19.30
N ASN A 63 16.03 9.54 18.93
CA ASN A 63 14.91 9.72 19.86
C ASN A 63 14.24 8.37 20.18
N TYR A 64 13.47 8.32 21.27
CA TYR A 64 12.63 7.20 21.69
C TYR A 64 11.84 6.57 20.53
N GLU A 65 11.22 7.43 19.71
CA GLU A 65 10.46 7.02 18.54
C GLU A 65 11.30 6.24 17.53
N VAL A 66 12.55 6.68 17.29
CA VAL A 66 13.48 5.99 16.39
C VAL A 66 13.95 4.68 16.99
N THR A 67 14.23 4.64 18.30
CA THR A 67 14.73 3.43 18.97
C THR A 67 13.71 2.29 19.03
N ARG A 68 12.41 2.60 18.97
CA ARG A 68 11.33 1.61 18.98
C ARG A 68 10.80 1.24 17.60
N LEU A 69 11.35 1.82 16.53
CA LEU A 69 10.95 1.51 15.17
C LEU A 69 11.19 0.03 14.83
N GLU A 70 10.27 -0.52 14.04
CA GLU A 70 10.46 -1.81 13.41
C GLU A 70 11.68 -1.73 12.47
N LYS A 71 12.59 -2.70 12.59
CA LYS A 71 13.88 -2.70 11.88
C LYS A 71 13.70 -2.52 10.36
N GLY A 72 12.70 -3.16 9.77
CA GLY A 72 12.42 -3.05 8.33
C GLY A 72 12.08 -1.62 7.90
N TYR A 73 11.25 -0.91 8.68
CA TYR A 73 10.91 0.48 8.39
C TYR A 73 12.09 1.43 8.62
N TYR A 74 12.87 1.20 9.69
CA TYR A 74 14.09 1.96 9.96
C TYR A 74 15.11 1.83 8.81
N PHE A 75 15.41 0.61 8.37
CA PHE A 75 16.38 0.38 7.29
C PHE A 75 15.91 0.96 5.95
N LEU A 76 14.62 0.80 5.62
CA LEU A 76 14.05 1.45 4.43
C LEU A 76 14.22 2.97 4.52
N THR A 77 13.84 3.57 5.65
CA THR A 77 13.92 5.02 5.82
C THR A 77 15.36 5.52 5.73
N LYS A 78 16.30 4.84 6.39
CA LYS A 78 17.72 5.16 6.34
C LYS A 78 18.31 5.04 4.93
N PHE A 79 17.94 4.00 4.19
CA PHE A 79 18.34 3.84 2.80
C PHE A 79 17.84 5.00 1.92
N ILE A 80 16.56 5.37 2.06
CA ILE A 80 15.97 6.47 1.29
C ILE A 80 16.61 7.82 1.65
N VAL A 81 16.92 8.05 2.92
CA VAL A 81 17.68 9.23 3.36
C VAL A 81 19.07 9.27 2.72
N ASN A 82 19.78 8.14 2.68
CA ASN A 82 21.14 8.07 2.12
C ASN A 82 21.20 8.37 0.61
N ILE A 83 20.12 8.13 -0.14
CA ILE A 83 20.01 8.49 -1.56
C ILE A 83 19.36 9.87 -1.78
N ASN A 84 19.29 10.70 -0.74
CA ASN A 84 18.63 12.02 -0.76
C ASN A 84 17.15 11.99 -1.17
N GLY A 85 16.46 10.88 -0.92
CA GLY A 85 15.04 10.74 -1.18
C GLY A 85 14.16 11.48 -0.19
N THR A 86 12.85 11.29 -0.31
CA THR A 86 11.83 11.96 0.53
C THR A 86 10.94 10.94 1.23
N GLN A 87 10.21 11.40 2.26
CA GLN A 87 9.18 10.59 2.91
C GLN A 87 8.12 10.09 1.92
N GLN A 88 7.85 10.86 0.86
CA GLN A 88 6.92 10.49 -0.20
C GLN A 88 7.36 9.22 -0.94
N LEU A 89 8.67 9.08 -1.18
CA LEU A 89 9.24 7.89 -1.81
C LEU A 89 9.04 6.64 -0.92
N ILE A 90 9.13 6.80 0.40
CA ILE A 90 8.83 5.70 1.35
C ILE A 90 7.37 5.29 1.27
N PHE A 91 6.44 6.26 1.24
CA PHE A 91 5.01 5.95 1.05
C PHE A 91 4.76 5.23 -0.27
N LEU A 92 5.38 5.67 -1.37
CA LEU A 92 5.24 5.04 -2.68
C LEU A 92 5.78 3.60 -2.70
N ILE A 93 6.95 3.36 -2.10
CA ILE A 93 7.54 2.02 -2.02
C ILE A 93 6.64 1.08 -1.21
N ILE A 94 6.19 1.51 -0.03
CA ILE A 94 5.32 0.68 0.82
C ILE A 94 3.97 0.43 0.14
N ALA A 95 3.38 1.46 -0.49
CA ALA A 95 2.14 1.32 -1.25
C ALA A 95 2.30 0.33 -2.41
N PHE A 96 3.41 0.40 -3.16
CA PHE A 96 3.70 -0.51 -4.26
C PHE A 96 3.78 -1.96 -3.78
N PHE A 97 4.61 -2.24 -2.76
CA PHE A 97 4.74 -3.61 -2.26
C PHE A 97 3.43 -4.15 -1.69
N THR A 98 2.71 -3.33 -0.91
CA THR A 98 1.42 -3.71 -0.33
C THR A 98 0.41 -4.07 -1.43
N ASN A 99 0.18 -3.17 -2.38
CA ASN A 99 -0.78 -3.38 -3.46
C ASN A 99 -0.35 -4.51 -4.40
N TYR A 100 0.95 -4.66 -4.68
CA TYR A 100 1.47 -5.76 -5.49
C TYR A 100 1.21 -7.13 -4.84
N LEU A 101 1.47 -7.27 -3.54
CA LEU A 101 1.25 -8.51 -2.82
C LEU A 101 -0.24 -8.85 -2.71
N ILE A 102 -1.09 -7.84 -2.47
CA ILE A 102 -2.55 -8.02 -2.48
C ILE A 102 -3.03 -8.45 -3.88
N TYR A 103 -2.60 -7.78 -4.94
CA TYR A 103 -2.92 -8.16 -6.32
C TYR A 103 -2.52 -9.61 -6.63
N LYS A 104 -1.29 -10.00 -6.27
CA LYS A 104 -0.79 -11.36 -6.47
C LYS A 104 -1.60 -12.39 -5.69
N SER A 105 -2.01 -12.05 -4.47
CA SER A 105 -2.86 -12.91 -3.63
C SER A 105 -4.24 -13.11 -4.25
N ILE A 106 -4.90 -12.01 -4.63
CA ILE A 106 -6.22 -12.05 -5.28
C ILE A 106 -6.16 -12.83 -6.59
N LYS A 107 -5.17 -12.56 -7.46
CA LYS A 107 -5.05 -13.25 -8.75
C LYS A 107 -4.89 -14.77 -8.60
N ARG A 108 -4.25 -15.22 -7.52
CA ARG A 108 -3.91 -16.63 -7.31
C ARG A 108 -4.99 -17.40 -6.58
N GLU A 109 -5.65 -16.77 -5.60
CA GLU A 109 -6.58 -17.45 -4.69
C GLU A 109 -8.05 -17.14 -4.95
N SER A 110 -8.37 -16.07 -5.67
CA SER A 110 -9.76 -15.64 -5.83
C SER A 110 -10.44 -16.28 -7.03
N ASN A 111 -11.62 -16.85 -6.80
CA ASN A 111 -12.54 -17.29 -7.86
C ASN A 111 -13.14 -16.10 -8.64
N ASN A 112 -13.20 -14.91 -8.04
CA ASN A 112 -13.71 -13.69 -8.68
C ASN A 112 -12.78 -12.51 -8.37
N ILE A 113 -11.84 -12.27 -9.28
CA ILE A 113 -10.78 -11.26 -9.16
C ILE A 113 -11.35 -9.85 -9.03
N LEU A 114 -12.36 -9.50 -9.84
CA LEU A 114 -12.95 -8.15 -9.78
C LEU A 114 -13.65 -7.92 -8.44
N MET A 115 -14.48 -8.86 -8.00
CA MET A 115 -15.20 -8.74 -6.73
C MET A 115 -14.22 -8.63 -5.55
N SER A 116 -13.17 -9.44 -5.54
CA SER A 116 -12.15 -9.37 -4.49
C SER A 116 -11.35 -8.05 -4.53
N THR A 117 -11.08 -7.52 -5.72
CA THR A 117 -10.44 -6.21 -5.90
C THR A 117 -11.35 -5.09 -5.35
N PHE A 118 -12.65 -5.17 -5.59
CA PHE A 118 -13.62 -4.22 -5.04
C PHE A 118 -13.80 -4.34 -3.53
N ILE A 119 -13.81 -5.54 -2.97
CA ILE A 119 -13.81 -5.72 -1.51
C ILE A 119 -12.58 -5.06 -0.90
N TYR A 120 -11.38 -5.29 -1.47
CA TYR A 120 -10.15 -4.65 -1.02
C TYR A 120 -10.24 -3.11 -1.07
N PHE A 121 -10.80 -2.56 -2.15
CA PHE A 121 -10.87 -1.11 -2.35
C PHE A 121 -11.97 -0.41 -1.54
N LEU A 122 -13.17 -0.98 -1.49
CA LEU A 122 -14.35 -0.35 -0.92
C LEU A 122 -14.47 -0.54 0.60
N VAL A 123 -13.98 -1.66 1.13
CA VAL A 123 -14.00 -1.91 2.57
C VAL A 123 -12.87 -1.11 3.20
N GLY A 124 -13.23 -0.07 3.96
CA GLY A 124 -12.27 0.88 4.54
C GLY A 124 -11.20 0.24 5.42
N ALA A 125 -11.48 -0.92 6.03
CA ALA A 125 -10.52 -1.69 6.83
C ALA A 125 -9.34 -2.27 6.02
N TYR A 126 -9.40 -2.26 4.68
CA TYR A 126 -8.34 -2.77 3.82
C TYR A 126 -7.54 -1.65 3.18
N TYR A 127 -7.92 -1.18 1.99
CA TYR A 127 -7.13 -0.17 1.26
C TYR A 127 -6.98 1.15 2.06
N SER A 128 -8.07 1.68 2.61
CA SER A 128 -8.04 2.96 3.33
C SER A 128 -7.30 2.90 4.67
N ALA A 129 -7.29 1.75 5.34
CA ALA A 129 -6.47 1.52 6.53
C ALA A 129 -4.98 1.72 6.24
N GLY A 130 -4.55 1.43 5.00
CA GLY A 130 -3.19 1.65 4.51
C GLY A 130 -2.75 3.13 4.49
N PHE A 131 -3.65 4.09 4.73
CA PHE A 131 -3.24 5.50 4.87
C PHE A 131 -2.71 5.85 6.27
N ASN A 132 -3.17 5.15 7.30
CA ASN A 132 -2.70 5.33 8.68
C ASN A 132 -1.69 4.23 9.02
N LEU A 133 -2.07 2.99 8.79
CA LEU A 133 -1.40 1.79 9.27
C LEU A 133 -0.46 1.19 8.21
N ILE A 134 0.38 2.01 7.56
CA ILE A 134 1.20 1.57 6.40
C ILE A 134 2.05 0.33 6.72
N ARG A 135 2.60 0.27 7.94
CA ARG A 135 3.50 -0.82 8.37
C ARG A 135 2.71 -2.09 8.64
N GLN A 136 1.56 -1.98 9.30
CA GLN A 136 0.69 -3.10 9.64
C GLN A 136 0.03 -3.68 8.39
N VAL A 137 -0.47 -2.83 7.48
CA VAL A 137 -1.10 -3.29 6.24
C VAL A 137 -0.07 -3.93 5.31
N MET A 138 1.18 -3.44 5.28
CA MET A 138 2.26 -4.13 4.57
C MET A 138 2.52 -5.52 5.16
N ALA A 139 2.62 -5.67 6.48
CA ALA A 139 2.77 -6.97 7.12
C ALA A 139 1.60 -7.91 6.82
N ILE A 140 0.37 -7.40 6.85
CA ILE A 140 -0.85 -8.15 6.45
C ILE A 140 -0.75 -8.60 4.99
N SER A 141 -0.30 -7.73 4.07
CA SER A 141 -0.16 -8.09 2.65
C SER A 141 0.86 -9.21 2.41
N ILE A 142 1.97 -9.20 3.17
CA ILE A 142 2.99 -10.25 3.15
C ILE A 142 2.37 -11.57 3.65
N PHE A 143 1.63 -11.51 4.75
CA PHE A 143 0.94 -12.68 5.29
C PHE A 143 -0.07 -13.27 4.29
N PHE A 144 -0.94 -12.45 3.70
CA PHE A 144 -1.90 -12.89 2.68
C PHE A 144 -1.22 -13.56 1.49
N TYR A 145 -0.10 -13.01 1.02
CA TYR A 145 0.67 -13.62 -0.06
C TYR A 145 1.34 -14.93 0.37
N SER A 146 1.73 -15.04 1.64
CA SER A 146 2.39 -16.21 2.21
C SER A 146 1.46 -17.42 2.36
N ILE A 147 0.15 -17.20 2.58
CA ILE A 147 -0.87 -18.26 2.74
C ILE A 147 -0.78 -19.31 1.64
N VAL A 148 -0.43 -18.91 0.43
CA VAL A 148 -0.40 -19.84 -0.70
C VAL A 148 0.81 -20.75 -0.68
N PHE A 149 1.96 -20.28 -0.18
CA PHE A 149 3.11 -21.16 0.02
C PHE A 149 2.79 -22.19 1.11
N ILE A 150 2.11 -21.76 2.18
CA ILE A 150 1.60 -22.65 3.22
C ILE A 150 0.66 -23.72 2.64
N LYS A 151 -0.33 -23.33 1.83
CA LYS A 151 -1.25 -24.27 1.16
C LYS A 151 -0.51 -25.25 0.24
N GLN A 152 0.54 -24.78 -0.43
CA GLN A 152 1.34 -25.58 -1.35
C GLN A 152 2.43 -26.42 -0.63
N LYS A 153 2.52 -26.35 0.71
CA LYS A 153 3.60 -26.93 1.52
C LYS A 153 4.99 -26.52 1.03
N LYS A 154 5.13 -25.26 0.63
CA LYS A 154 6.38 -24.62 0.16
C LYS A 154 6.79 -23.49 1.08
#